data_AF-A0AA46B0G8-F1
#
_entry.id   AF-A0AA46B0G8-F1
#
_cell.length_a   1.000
_cell.length_b   1.000
_cell.length_c   1.000
_cell.angle_alpha   90.00
_cell.angle_beta   90.00
_cell.angle_gamma   90.00
#
_symmetry.space_group_name_H-M   'P 1'
#
loop_
_entity.id
_entity.type
_entity.pdbx_description
1 polymer ?
#
loop_
_entity_poly.entity_id
_entity_poly.type
_entity_poly.pdbx_seq_one_letter_code
_entity_poly.pdbx_strand_id
1 'polypeptide(L)'
;MTAWQDSLRQVQGQIGPGAGRFLRWWRQSLLAWVPMRWQWALGWSQTRLLLQCEDGQLQVWRETGDGLEPVARLPWPLQPADLDRVLEPRLRSLPRVWLLPAGQVLRRTLRLPAAAGDRLRAVVGYEIDRQTPFEASQVSYDIRELGSAGEGLLQVELVAWPLRQLDDWRAQIGDWADVLAGVDAIDAQGRALQVNLLPPAQRQQRPDPMRRWNLLLAAAALVMLVLAAMQLLDNRRAAVDALREDVERSARSARGVASERSQLQALLDGAAFLETQRNQRASTVEVWNELTRRLPDGTYLEKLAIENNSLQLIGLSSEASQLVPLLQDAPQWRKVNLTGVLQADGAASGRDRFTLTAELQPLPSAAPAPAAAATETTEAAHADAKRTP
;
A
#
# COMPACT_ATOMS: atom_id res chain seq x y z
N MET A 1 -35.77 -0.35 -8.81
CA MET A 1 -34.74 -1.09 -8.03
C MET A 1 -34.89 -2.61 -8.10
N THR A 2 -35.56 -3.18 -9.12
CA THR A 2 -35.84 -4.63 -9.17
C THR A 2 -35.33 -5.36 -10.41
N ALA A 3 -34.91 -4.65 -11.47
CA ALA A 3 -34.41 -5.30 -12.69
C ALA A 3 -32.95 -5.82 -12.59
N TRP A 4 -32.16 -5.32 -11.64
CA TRP A 4 -30.74 -5.69 -11.49
C TRP A 4 -30.52 -6.95 -10.62
N GLN A 5 -31.47 -7.29 -9.74
CA GLN A 5 -31.35 -8.46 -8.87
C GLN A 5 -31.71 -9.78 -9.60
N ASP A 6 -32.56 -9.74 -10.62
CA ASP A 6 -32.89 -10.93 -11.42
C ASP A 6 -31.77 -11.31 -12.41
N SER A 7 -31.04 -10.33 -12.94
CA SER A 7 -29.85 -10.57 -13.78
C SER A 7 -28.73 -11.30 -13.03
N LEU A 8 -28.49 -10.94 -11.77
CA LEU A 8 -27.45 -11.58 -10.95
C LEU A 8 -27.81 -12.99 -10.49
N ARG A 9 -29.11 -13.33 -10.39
CA ARG A 9 -29.54 -14.72 -10.12
C ARG A 9 -29.50 -15.62 -11.35
N GLN A 10 -29.68 -15.06 -12.55
CA GLN A 10 -29.60 -15.84 -13.80
C GLN A 10 -28.16 -16.17 -14.21
N VAL A 11 -27.17 -15.33 -13.85
CA VAL A 11 -25.75 -15.62 -14.09
C VAL A 11 -25.17 -16.64 -13.10
N GLN A 12 -25.73 -16.74 -11.89
CA GLN A 12 -25.32 -17.76 -10.91
C GLN A 12 -25.84 -19.17 -11.23
N GLY A 13 -26.86 -19.28 -12.09
CA GLY A 13 -27.44 -20.56 -12.54
C GLY A 13 -26.78 -21.21 -13.77
N GLN A 14 -25.83 -20.53 -14.43
CA GLN A 14 -25.17 -21.02 -15.64
C GLN A 14 -23.68 -21.38 -15.48
N ILE A 15 -23.12 -21.26 -14.28
CA ILE A 15 -21.87 -21.97 -13.95
C ILE A 15 -22.26 -23.41 -13.62
N GLY A 16 -22.54 -24.17 -14.68
CA GLY A 16 -22.96 -25.56 -14.58
C GLY A 16 -21.93 -26.45 -13.86
N PRO A 17 -22.27 -27.73 -13.62
CA PRO A 17 -21.40 -28.75 -13.01
C PRO A 17 -20.12 -29.08 -13.83
N GLY A 18 -19.78 -28.25 -14.81
CA GLY A 18 -18.67 -28.41 -15.74
C GLY A 18 -17.35 -27.78 -15.31
N ALA A 19 -17.31 -26.73 -14.48
CA ALA A 19 -16.03 -26.07 -14.16
C ALA A 19 -15.06 -26.99 -13.40
N GLY A 20 -15.56 -27.73 -12.41
CA GLY A 20 -14.76 -28.73 -11.67
C GLY A 20 -14.40 -29.97 -12.50
N ARG A 21 -15.23 -30.32 -13.50
CA ARG A 21 -14.96 -31.42 -14.44
C ARG A 21 -13.98 -31.01 -15.54
N PHE A 22 -14.05 -29.76 -16.00
CA PHE A 22 -13.14 -29.15 -16.96
C PHE A 22 -11.75 -28.98 -16.33
N LEU A 23 -11.65 -28.46 -15.11
CA LEU A 23 -10.37 -28.37 -14.39
C LEU A 23 -9.78 -29.76 -14.11
N ARG A 24 -10.59 -30.75 -13.73
CA ARG A 24 -10.14 -32.16 -13.60
C ARG A 24 -9.63 -32.70 -14.93
N TRP A 25 -10.40 -32.55 -16.00
CA TRP A 25 -10.01 -32.98 -17.35
C TRP A 25 -8.73 -32.27 -17.82
N TRP A 26 -8.67 -30.95 -17.72
CA TRP A 26 -7.53 -30.14 -18.14
C TRP A 26 -6.27 -30.53 -17.37
N ARG A 27 -6.37 -30.74 -16.05
CA ARG A 27 -5.28 -31.27 -15.24
C ARG A 27 -4.85 -32.66 -15.69
N GLN A 28 -5.81 -33.53 -16.03
CA GLN A 28 -5.57 -34.91 -16.46
C GLN A 28 -4.94 -34.98 -17.86
N SER A 29 -5.32 -34.08 -18.78
CA SER A 29 -4.72 -33.91 -20.09
C SER A 29 -3.30 -33.32 -20.02
N LEU A 30 -3.07 -32.35 -19.12
CA LEU A 30 -1.71 -31.85 -18.86
C LEU A 30 -0.81 -32.94 -18.29
N LEU A 31 -1.33 -33.74 -17.35
CA LEU A 31 -0.64 -34.90 -16.79
C LEU A 31 -0.27 -35.95 -17.85
N ALA A 32 -1.13 -36.16 -18.84
CA ALA A 32 -0.86 -37.08 -19.95
C ALA A 32 0.32 -36.63 -20.84
N TRP A 33 0.70 -35.36 -20.79
CA TRP A 33 1.84 -34.81 -21.52
C TRP A 33 3.10 -34.68 -20.66
N VAL A 34 3.01 -34.89 -19.34
CA VAL A 34 4.18 -34.88 -18.46
C VAL A 34 4.95 -36.19 -18.65
N PRO A 35 6.24 -36.16 -19.04
CA PRO A 35 7.03 -37.36 -19.27
C PRO A 35 7.08 -38.24 -18.01
N MET A 36 7.03 -39.57 -18.17
CA MET A 36 7.00 -40.56 -17.07
C MET A 36 8.05 -40.31 -15.97
N ARG A 37 9.24 -39.84 -16.35
CA ARG A 37 10.34 -39.46 -15.45
C ARG A 37 10.02 -38.28 -14.50
N TRP A 38 9.16 -37.35 -14.91
CA TRP A 38 8.69 -36.24 -14.08
C TRP A 38 7.52 -36.67 -13.19
N GLN A 39 6.66 -37.58 -13.64
CA GLN A 39 5.62 -38.18 -12.79
C GLN A 39 6.22 -39.00 -11.62
N TRP A 40 7.37 -39.64 -11.84
CA TRP A 40 8.16 -40.32 -10.79
C TRP A 40 8.78 -39.34 -9.80
N ALA A 41 9.36 -38.23 -10.28
CA ALA A 41 9.99 -37.21 -9.43
C ALA A 41 8.95 -36.37 -8.65
N LEU A 42 7.78 -36.16 -9.24
CA LEU A 42 6.63 -35.49 -8.63
C LEU A 42 5.74 -36.47 -7.83
N GLY A 43 6.13 -37.71 -7.54
CA GLY A 43 5.33 -38.62 -6.69
C GLY A 43 3.89 -38.88 -7.16
N TRP A 44 3.59 -38.64 -8.45
CA TRP A 44 2.27 -38.83 -9.05
C TRP A 44 2.07 -40.23 -9.60
N SER A 45 3.12 -41.02 -9.74
CA SER A 45 2.97 -42.46 -9.94
C SER A 45 2.53 -43.10 -8.63
N GLN A 46 1.35 -43.74 -8.62
CA GLN A 46 0.87 -44.58 -7.51
C GLN A 46 1.66 -45.89 -7.39
N THR A 47 2.98 -45.83 -7.56
CA THR A 47 3.83 -47.02 -7.48
C THR A 47 3.81 -47.51 -6.06
N ARG A 48 3.26 -48.70 -5.87
CA ARG A 48 3.10 -49.32 -4.55
C ARG A 48 3.54 -50.78 -4.60
N LEU A 49 4.02 -51.25 -3.46
CA LEU A 49 4.34 -52.65 -3.28
C LEU A 49 3.10 -53.36 -2.77
N LEU A 50 2.58 -54.30 -3.55
CA LEU A 50 1.45 -55.13 -3.18
C LEU A 50 1.97 -56.44 -2.58
N LEU A 51 1.46 -56.77 -1.40
CA LEU A 51 1.85 -57.94 -0.62
C LEU A 51 0.67 -58.89 -0.56
N GLN A 52 0.82 -60.09 -1.10
CA GLN A 52 -0.22 -61.12 -1.11
C GLN A 52 0.32 -62.39 -0.47
N CYS A 53 -0.37 -62.91 0.52
CA CYS A 53 -0.05 -64.20 1.12
C CYS A 53 -0.94 -65.29 0.53
N GLU A 54 -0.34 -66.28 -0.12
CA GLU A 54 -1.02 -67.41 -0.73
C GLU A 54 -0.22 -68.70 -0.45
N ASP A 55 -0.87 -69.75 0.02
CA ASP A 55 -0.28 -71.07 0.28
C ASP A 55 1.03 -71.07 1.08
N GLY A 56 1.12 -70.20 2.11
CA GLY A 56 2.32 -70.09 2.96
C GLY A 56 3.50 -69.39 2.28
N GLN A 57 3.26 -68.66 1.19
CA GLN A 57 4.25 -67.82 0.52
C GLN A 57 3.75 -66.37 0.44
N LEU A 58 4.63 -65.42 0.75
CA LEU A 58 4.43 -64.00 0.50
C LEU A 58 4.91 -63.66 -0.90
N GLN A 59 3.97 -63.31 -1.76
CA GLN A 59 4.23 -62.75 -3.10
C GLN A 59 4.27 -61.23 -3.02
N VAL A 60 5.33 -60.64 -3.56
CA VAL A 60 5.55 -59.20 -3.60
C VAL A 60 5.49 -58.73 -5.04
N TRP A 61 4.54 -57.85 -5.32
CA TRP A 61 4.33 -57.26 -6.63
C TRP A 61 4.59 -55.76 -6.59
N ARG A 62 5.08 -55.21 -7.69
CA ARG A 62 5.17 -53.77 -7.91
C ARG A 62 4.08 -53.37 -8.87
N GLU A 63 3.14 -52.55 -8.41
CA GLU A 63 2.16 -51.91 -9.30
C GLU A 63 2.79 -50.64 -9.85
N THR A 64 2.95 -50.57 -11.17
CA THR A 64 3.23 -49.33 -11.88
C THR A 64 2.01 -48.97 -12.73
N GLY A 65 1.93 -47.73 -13.22
CA GLY A 65 0.83 -47.33 -14.11
C GLY A 65 0.71 -48.16 -15.40
N ASP A 66 1.74 -48.96 -15.72
CA ASP A 66 1.83 -49.80 -16.92
C ASP A 66 1.55 -51.29 -16.63
N GLY A 67 1.43 -51.70 -15.36
CA GLY A 67 1.13 -53.09 -14.99
C GLY A 67 1.63 -53.55 -13.63
N LEU A 68 1.41 -54.84 -13.35
CA LEU A 68 1.86 -55.54 -12.16
C LEU A 68 3.11 -56.36 -12.48
N GLU A 69 4.21 -56.06 -11.81
CA GLU A 69 5.48 -56.77 -12.00
C GLU A 69 5.84 -57.59 -10.75
N PRO A 70 6.14 -58.90 -10.88
CA PRO A 70 6.57 -59.70 -9.75
C PRO A 70 7.98 -59.30 -9.30
N VAL A 71 8.14 -58.99 -8.02
CA VAL A 71 9.42 -58.57 -7.43
C VAL A 71 10.09 -59.71 -6.69
N ALA A 72 9.35 -60.40 -5.80
CA ALA A 72 9.89 -61.45 -4.95
C ALA A 72 8.80 -62.44 -4.52
N ARG A 73 9.21 -63.67 -4.21
CA ARG A 73 8.40 -64.67 -3.52
C ARG A 73 9.21 -65.21 -2.34
N LEU A 74 8.65 -65.13 -1.14
CA LEU A 74 9.33 -65.48 0.10
C LEU A 74 8.45 -66.40 0.95
N PRO A 75 9.02 -67.31 1.74
CA PRO A 75 8.23 -68.15 2.63
C PRO A 75 7.59 -67.31 3.76
N TRP A 76 6.32 -67.57 4.06
CA TRP A 76 5.59 -66.98 5.17
C TRP A 76 5.51 -67.96 6.35
N PRO A 77 5.66 -67.53 7.62
CA PRO A 77 5.83 -66.16 8.10
C PRO A 77 7.27 -65.63 8.01
N LEU A 78 7.42 -64.34 7.70
CA LEU A 78 8.70 -63.62 7.72
C LEU A 78 8.54 -62.28 8.44
N GLN A 79 9.64 -61.67 8.90
CA GLN A 79 9.59 -60.32 9.46
C GLN A 79 9.75 -59.23 8.39
N PRO A 80 9.22 -58.00 8.61
CA PRO A 80 9.38 -56.89 7.67
C PRO A 80 10.83 -56.57 7.33
N ALA A 81 11.76 -56.76 8.28
CA ALA A 81 13.19 -56.52 8.10
C ALA A 81 13.84 -57.50 7.12
N ASP A 82 13.36 -58.75 7.07
CA ASP A 82 13.89 -59.75 6.14
C ASP A 82 13.47 -59.46 4.70
N LEU A 83 12.25 -58.93 4.50
CA LEU A 83 11.84 -58.43 3.19
C LEU A 83 12.74 -57.26 2.75
N ASP A 84 13.06 -56.33 3.65
CA ASP A 84 13.91 -55.17 3.33
C ASP A 84 15.34 -55.55 2.91
N ARG A 85 15.85 -56.71 3.37
CA ARG A 85 17.15 -57.25 2.94
C ARG A 85 17.13 -57.73 1.49
N VAL A 86 16.00 -58.28 1.04
CA VAL A 86 15.82 -58.80 -0.32
C VAL A 86 15.41 -57.69 -1.30
N LEU A 87 14.70 -56.66 -0.82
CA LEU A 87 14.26 -55.55 -1.66
C LEU A 87 15.39 -54.59 -2.02
N GLU A 88 15.37 -54.12 -3.28
CA GLU A 88 16.20 -53.01 -3.74
C GLU A 88 15.96 -51.74 -2.92
N PRO A 89 16.99 -50.91 -2.67
CA PRO A 89 16.85 -49.67 -1.87
C PRO A 89 15.74 -48.73 -2.36
N ARG A 90 15.48 -48.69 -3.68
CA ARG A 90 14.42 -47.87 -4.28
C ARG A 90 13.02 -48.37 -3.98
N LEU A 91 12.84 -49.67 -3.75
CA LEU A 91 11.54 -50.28 -3.46
C LEU A 91 11.18 -50.18 -1.99
N ARG A 92 12.17 -50.13 -1.08
CA ARG A 92 11.94 -50.04 0.38
C ARG A 92 11.16 -48.78 0.78
N SER A 93 11.35 -47.68 0.06
CA SER A 93 10.68 -46.41 0.30
C SER A 93 9.22 -46.39 -0.18
N LEU A 94 8.82 -47.31 -1.07
CA LEU A 94 7.46 -47.37 -1.62
C LEU A 94 6.43 -47.75 -0.54
N PRO A 95 5.19 -47.23 -0.63
CA PRO A 95 4.12 -47.63 0.25
C PRO A 95 3.81 -49.12 0.05
N ARG A 96 3.73 -49.86 1.17
CA ARG A 96 3.38 -51.29 1.20
C ARG A 96 1.88 -51.43 1.44
N VAL A 97 1.22 -52.22 0.60
CA VAL A 97 -0.23 -52.47 0.67
C VAL A 97 -0.47 -53.96 0.71
N TRP A 98 -1.26 -54.41 1.68
CA TRP A 98 -1.65 -55.82 1.77
C TRP A 98 -2.85 -56.10 0.89
N LEU A 99 -2.82 -57.18 0.11
CA LEU A 99 -3.92 -57.61 -0.74
C LEU A 99 -4.73 -58.71 -0.07
N LEU A 100 -6.01 -58.44 0.15
CA LEU A 100 -6.99 -59.42 0.58
C LEU A 100 -7.56 -60.17 -0.62
N PRO A 101 -7.74 -61.51 -0.52
CA PRO A 101 -8.50 -62.28 -1.49
C PRO A 101 -9.93 -61.75 -1.66
N ALA A 102 -10.48 -61.86 -2.87
CA ALA A 102 -11.82 -61.37 -3.21
C ALA A 102 -12.93 -61.90 -2.29
N GLY A 103 -12.76 -63.10 -1.71
CA GLY A 103 -13.73 -63.72 -0.80
C GLY A 103 -13.74 -63.17 0.63
N GLN A 104 -12.75 -62.36 1.02
CA GLN A 104 -12.66 -61.78 2.37
C GLN A 104 -13.31 -60.38 2.46
N VAL A 105 -13.73 -59.81 1.33
CA VAL A 105 -14.34 -58.48 1.27
C VAL A 105 -15.75 -58.55 0.69
N LEU A 106 -16.66 -57.74 1.23
CA LEU A 106 -17.98 -57.55 0.66
C LEU A 106 -17.92 -56.47 -0.42
N ARG A 107 -18.39 -56.79 -1.62
CA ARG A 107 -18.41 -55.88 -2.76
C ARG A 107 -19.83 -55.64 -3.22
N ARG A 108 -20.23 -54.37 -3.34
CA ARG A 108 -21.56 -53.99 -3.82
C ARG A 108 -21.47 -52.82 -4.80
N THR A 109 -22.10 -52.97 -5.95
CA THR A 109 -22.22 -51.91 -6.94
C THR A 109 -23.47 -51.07 -6.65
N LEU A 110 -23.29 -49.76 -6.54
CA LEU A 110 -24.33 -48.79 -6.24
C LEU A 110 -24.45 -47.79 -7.39
N ARG A 111 -25.67 -47.25 -7.56
CA ARG A 111 -25.96 -46.16 -8.51
C ARG A 111 -26.33 -44.93 -7.70
N LEU A 112 -25.51 -43.89 -7.78
CA LEU A 112 -25.72 -42.65 -7.05
C LEU A 112 -25.95 -41.49 -8.03
N PRO A 113 -26.67 -40.43 -7.65
CA PRO A 113 -26.74 -39.22 -8.47
C PRO A 113 -25.34 -38.64 -8.73
N ALA A 114 -25.05 -38.21 -9.96
CA ALA A 114 -23.75 -37.61 -10.30
C ALA A 114 -23.43 -36.36 -9.47
N ALA A 115 -24.44 -35.66 -8.97
CA ALA A 115 -24.29 -34.54 -8.03
C ALA A 115 -23.63 -34.96 -6.69
N ALA A 116 -23.70 -36.23 -6.32
CA ALA A 116 -23.04 -36.78 -5.14
C ALA A 116 -21.54 -37.04 -5.33
N GLY A 117 -20.99 -36.87 -6.55
CA GLY A 117 -19.60 -37.18 -6.90
C GLY A 117 -18.55 -36.55 -5.98
N ASP A 118 -18.77 -35.31 -5.53
CA ASP A 118 -17.80 -34.62 -4.66
C ASP A 118 -17.91 -35.03 -3.18
N ARG A 119 -18.97 -35.79 -2.80
CA ARG A 119 -19.24 -36.25 -1.43
C ARG A 119 -19.59 -37.74 -1.35
N LEU A 120 -19.07 -38.56 -2.26
CA LEU A 120 -19.40 -39.98 -2.37
C LEU A 120 -19.25 -40.74 -1.05
N ARG A 121 -18.15 -40.50 -0.33
CA ARG A 121 -17.89 -41.17 0.96
C ARG A 121 -18.95 -40.88 2.01
N ALA A 122 -19.40 -39.63 2.10
CA ALA A 122 -20.44 -39.25 3.05
C ALA A 122 -21.80 -39.85 2.67
N VAL A 123 -22.15 -39.82 1.37
CA VAL A 123 -23.43 -40.35 0.88
C VAL A 123 -23.50 -41.86 1.07
N VAL A 124 -22.46 -42.58 0.65
CA VAL A 124 -22.39 -44.03 0.82
C VAL A 124 -22.38 -44.42 2.30
N GLY A 125 -21.76 -43.62 3.17
CA GLY A 125 -21.78 -43.83 4.61
C GLY A 125 -23.19 -43.97 5.20
N TYR A 126 -24.17 -43.22 4.70
CA TYR A 126 -25.59 -43.34 5.10
C TYR A 126 -26.32 -44.52 4.45
N GLU A 127 -25.76 -45.08 3.38
CA GLU A 127 -26.33 -46.23 2.66
C GLU A 127 -25.74 -47.57 3.12
N ILE A 128 -24.67 -47.60 3.91
CA ILE A 128 -24.00 -48.84 4.33
C ILE A 128 -24.97 -49.83 4.97
N ASP A 129 -25.77 -49.36 5.93
CA ASP A 129 -26.72 -50.18 6.69
C ASP A 129 -27.85 -50.74 5.79
N ARG A 130 -28.10 -50.10 4.64
CA ARG A 130 -29.11 -50.54 3.66
C ARG A 130 -28.53 -51.48 2.60
N GLN A 131 -27.26 -51.28 2.27
CA GLN A 131 -26.59 -51.97 1.17
C GLN A 131 -25.74 -53.17 1.64
N THR A 132 -25.47 -53.24 2.94
CA THR A 132 -24.67 -54.28 3.59
C THR A 132 -25.39 -54.80 4.84
N PRO A 133 -25.12 -56.03 5.29
CA PRO A 133 -25.71 -56.58 6.52
C PRO A 133 -25.06 -56.01 7.80
N PHE A 134 -24.29 -54.92 7.69
CA PHE A 134 -23.50 -54.36 8.78
C PHE A 134 -23.81 -52.89 8.98
N GLU A 135 -23.63 -52.40 10.20
CA GLU A 135 -23.67 -50.96 10.48
C GLU A 135 -22.39 -50.27 10.01
N ALA A 136 -22.50 -48.99 9.61
CA ALA A 136 -21.35 -48.16 9.25
C ALA A 136 -20.27 -48.07 10.34
N SER A 137 -20.64 -48.26 11.61
CA SER A 137 -19.73 -48.27 12.76
C SER A 137 -18.92 -49.57 12.91
N GLN A 138 -19.38 -50.66 12.28
CA GLN A 138 -18.82 -52.01 12.44
C GLN A 138 -17.95 -52.44 11.24
N VAL A 139 -17.83 -51.59 10.22
CA VAL A 139 -17.19 -51.91 8.95
C VAL A 139 -16.21 -50.81 8.57
N SER A 140 -15.03 -51.21 8.13
CA SER A 140 -14.16 -50.33 7.36
C SER A 140 -14.52 -50.43 5.89
N TYR A 141 -14.73 -49.29 5.24
CA TYR A 141 -15.15 -49.24 3.86
C TYR A 141 -14.42 -48.17 3.07
N ASP A 142 -14.34 -48.43 1.78
CA ASP A 142 -13.88 -47.47 0.79
C ASP A 142 -14.62 -47.66 -0.53
N ILE A 143 -14.56 -46.65 -1.40
CA ILE A 143 -15.40 -46.56 -2.59
C ILE A 143 -14.52 -46.28 -3.79
N ARG A 144 -14.77 -47.02 -4.88
CA ARG A 144 -14.18 -46.70 -6.18
C ARG A 144 -15.24 -46.31 -7.19
N GLU A 145 -14.90 -45.32 -8.03
CA GLU A 145 -15.74 -44.88 -9.13
C GLU A 145 -15.52 -45.82 -10.33
N LEU A 146 -16.60 -46.42 -10.82
CA LEU A 146 -16.58 -47.24 -12.04
C LEU A 146 -16.89 -46.42 -13.30
N GLY A 147 -17.47 -45.22 -13.12
CA GLY A 147 -17.75 -44.24 -14.17
C GLY A 147 -19.21 -43.78 -14.18
N SER A 148 -19.66 -43.26 -15.33
CA SER A 148 -21.04 -42.81 -15.52
C SER A 148 -21.96 -43.99 -15.83
N ALA A 149 -23.10 -44.07 -15.11
CA ALA A 149 -24.13 -45.07 -15.35
C ALA A 149 -25.19 -44.63 -16.39
N GLY A 150 -25.01 -43.44 -17.01
CA GLY A 150 -26.03 -42.80 -17.86
C GLY A 150 -27.02 -41.96 -17.04
N GLU A 151 -27.78 -41.08 -17.70
CA GLU A 151 -28.88 -40.28 -17.10
C GLU A 151 -28.52 -39.45 -15.86
N GLY A 152 -27.27 -38.96 -15.77
CA GLY A 152 -26.83 -38.19 -14.60
C GLY A 152 -26.64 -39.04 -13.34
N LEU A 153 -26.49 -40.36 -13.49
CA LEU A 153 -26.12 -41.29 -12.44
C LEU A 153 -24.64 -41.68 -12.56
N LEU A 154 -24.01 -41.92 -11.43
CA LEU A 154 -22.65 -42.40 -11.26
C LEU A 154 -22.70 -43.84 -10.75
N GLN A 155 -21.93 -44.72 -11.38
CA GLN A 155 -21.73 -46.08 -10.91
C GLN A 155 -20.52 -46.12 -9.98
N VAL A 156 -20.74 -46.58 -8.76
CA VAL A 156 -19.67 -46.75 -7.77
C VAL A 156 -19.69 -48.17 -7.23
N GLU A 157 -18.54 -48.65 -6.79
CA GLU A 157 -18.41 -49.92 -6.09
C GLU A 157 -17.97 -49.65 -4.65
N LEU A 158 -18.84 -50.04 -3.72
CA LEU A 158 -18.57 -50.08 -2.30
C LEU A 158 -17.82 -51.38 -1.98
N VAL A 159 -16.65 -51.24 -1.37
CA VAL A 159 -15.89 -52.35 -0.80
C VAL A 159 -15.89 -52.20 0.71
N ALA A 160 -16.37 -53.23 1.39
CA ALA A 160 -16.61 -53.25 2.82
C ALA A 160 -15.90 -54.43 3.46
N TRP A 161 -15.22 -54.18 4.59
CA TRP A 161 -14.54 -55.19 5.37
C TRP A 161 -14.86 -55.04 6.87
N PRO A 162 -15.43 -56.06 7.54
CA PRO A 162 -15.81 -55.96 8.95
C PRO A 162 -14.64 -55.64 9.86
N LEU A 163 -14.81 -54.67 10.78
CA LEU A 163 -13.76 -54.25 11.71
C LEU A 163 -13.25 -55.40 12.57
N ARG A 164 -14.12 -56.33 12.97
CA ARG A 164 -13.71 -57.54 13.71
C ARG A 164 -12.70 -58.38 12.92
N GLN A 165 -12.93 -58.58 11.62
CA GLN A 165 -11.99 -59.32 10.77
C GLN A 165 -10.69 -58.55 10.57
N LEU A 166 -10.76 -57.21 10.49
CA LEU A 166 -9.59 -56.35 10.45
C LEU A 166 -8.75 -56.49 11.72
N ASP A 167 -9.37 -56.48 12.89
CA ASP A 167 -8.69 -56.65 14.18
C ASP A 167 -8.06 -58.05 14.31
N ASP A 168 -8.79 -59.10 13.93
CA ASP A 168 -8.29 -60.47 13.90
C ASP A 168 -7.10 -60.62 12.93
N TRP A 169 -7.22 -60.08 11.72
CA TRP A 169 -6.15 -60.05 10.72
C TRP A 169 -4.93 -59.29 11.22
N ARG A 170 -5.14 -58.15 11.91
CA ARG A 170 -4.06 -57.35 12.49
C ARG A 170 -3.29 -58.14 13.55
N ALA A 171 -4.00 -58.88 14.40
CA ALA A 171 -3.39 -59.76 15.39
C ALA A 171 -2.59 -60.91 14.75
N GLN A 172 -3.06 -61.46 13.62
CA GLN A 172 -2.37 -62.53 12.89
C GLN A 172 -1.08 -62.06 12.21
N ILE A 173 -1.09 -60.84 11.69
CA ILE A 173 0.00 -60.28 10.88
C ILE A 173 1.04 -59.52 11.72
N GLY A 174 0.69 -59.12 12.94
CA GLY A 174 1.62 -58.61 13.95
C GLY A 174 2.38 -57.38 13.46
N ASP A 175 3.72 -57.43 13.54
CA ASP A 175 4.64 -56.32 13.20
C ASP A 175 4.42 -55.71 11.81
N TRP A 176 3.89 -56.49 10.87
CA TRP A 176 3.56 -56.02 9.53
C TRP A 176 2.43 -54.98 9.52
N ALA A 177 1.46 -55.07 10.45
CA ALA A 177 0.34 -54.15 10.51
C ALA A 177 0.80 -52.68 10.67
N ASP A 178 1.89 -52.47 11.40
CA ASP A 178 2.39 -51.13 11.68
C ASP A 178 3.26 -50.56 10.55
N VAL A 179 3.71 -51.40 9.60
CA VAL A 179 4.55 -51.00 8.46
C VAL A 179 3.74 -50.83 7.16
N LEU A 180 2.46 -51.25 7.16
CA LEU A 180 1.58 -51.14 6.01
C LEU A 180 1.00 -49.73 5.86
N ALA A 181 1.03 -49.22 4.62
CA ALA A 181 0.39 -47.97 4.24
C ALA A 181 -1.13 -48.13 4.02
N GLY A 182 -1.59 -49.36 3.77
CA GLY A 182 -3.01 -49.67 3.59
C GLY A 182 -3.28 -51.15 3.33
N VAL A 183 -4.56 -51.48 3.24
CA VAL A 183 -5.07 -52.79 2.86
C VAL A 183 -6.01 -52.60 1.67
N ASP A 184 -5.75 -53.31 0.59
CA ASP A 184 -6.54 -53.32 -0.64
C ASP A 184 -7.03 -54.76 -0.88
N ALA A 185 -7.93 -54.96 -1.83
CA ALA A 185 -8.42 -56.28 -2.19
C ALA A 185 -8.24 -56.53 -3.69
N ILE A 186 -8.22 -57.80 -4.08
CA ILE A 186 -8.18 -58.19 -5.49
C ILE A 186 -9.58 -58.47 -6.03
N ASP A 187 -9.78 -58.23 -7.32
CA ASP A 187 -10.96 -58.69 -8.04
C ASP A 187 -10.85 -60.17 -8.45
N ALA A 188 -11.88 -60.68 -9.14
CA ALA A 188 -11.92 -62.06 -9.61
C ALA A 188 -10.88 -62.34 -10.72
N GLN A 189 -10.28 -61.30 -11.27
CA GLN A 189 -9.27 -61.33 -12.33
C GLN A 189 -7.85 -61.11 -11.74
N GLY A 190 -7.71 -61.06 -10.41
CA GLY A 190 -6.42 -60.87 -9.72
C GLY A 190 -5.88 -59.45 -9.78
N ARG A 191 -6.70 -58.46 -10.16
CA ARG A 191 -6.29 -57.04 -10.20
C ARG A 191 -6.65 -56.35 -8.90
N ALA A 192 -5.78 -55.48 -8.42
CA ALA A 192 -6.05 -54.66 -7.24
C ALA A 192 -7.25 -53.73 -7.48
N LEU A 193 -8.13 -53.60 -6.49
CA LEU A 193 -9.31 -52.75 -6.59
C LEU A 193 -8.98 -51.25 -6.47
N GLN A 194 -7.77 -50.92 -5.99
CA GLN A 194 -7.28 -49.56 -5.73
C GLN A 194 -8.05 -48.85 -4.62
N VAL A 195 -8.46 -49.62 -3.61
CA VAL A 195 -9.14 -49.11 -2.41
C VAL A 195 -8.23 -49.21 -1.19
N ASN A 196 -8.51 -48.42 -0.15
CA ASN A 196 -7.80 -48.51 1.13
C ASN A 196 -8.78 -48.73 2.28
N LEU A 197 -8.93 -50.02 2.62
CA LEU A 197 -9.77 -50.55 3.69
C LEU A 197 -9.17 -50.35 5.08
N LEU A 198 -7.97 -49.77 5.20
CA LEU A 198 -7.42 -49.44 6.51
C LEU A 198 -7.97 -48.07 6.98
N PRO A 199 -8.52 -47.96 8.21
CA PRO A 199 -9.01 -46.70 8.75
C PRO A 199 -7.93 -45.61 8.76
N PRO A 200 -8.26 -44.34 8.49
CA PRO A 200 -7.27 -43.26 8.37
C PRO A 200 -6.41 -43.07 9.63
N ALA A 201 -6.95 -43.34 10.81
CA ALA A 201 -6.22 -43.28 12.08
C ALA A 201 -5.14 -44.36 12.23
N GLN A 202 -5.25 -45.46 11.50
CA GLN A 202 -4.37 -46.62 11.58
C GLN A 202 -3.39 -46.70 10.41
N ARG A 203 -3.49 -45.80 9.44
CA ARG A 203 -2.56 -45.74 8.30
C ARG A 203 -1.21 -45.21 8.76
N GLN A 204 -0.14 -45.91 8.38
CA GLN A 204 1.20 -45.40 8.64
C GLN A 204 1.39 -44.07 7.89
N GLN A 205 1.61 -42.99 8.66
CA GLN A 205 1.87 -41.67 8.11
C GLN A 205 3.31 -41.60 7.61
N ARG A 206 3.59 -42.22 6.45
CA ARG A 206 4.86 -41.95 5.76
C ARG A 206 4.84 -40.51 5.26
N PRO A 207 5.92 -39.74 5.48
CA PRO A 207 5.99 -38.37 4.98
C PRO A 207 5.92 -38.40 3.46
N ASP A 208 4.82 -37.85 2.93
CA ASP A 208 4.66 -37.67 1.49
C ASP A 208 5.83 -36.83 0.96
N PRO A 209 6.67 -37.35 0.05
CA PRO A 209 7.78 -36.59 -0.54
C PRO A 209 7.28 -35.29 -1.20
N MET A 210 6.02 -35.25 -1.64
CA MET A 210 5.37 -34.06 -2.18
C MET A 210 5.27 -32.93 -1.15
N ARG A 211 5.09 -33.25 0.14
CA ARG A 211 4.94 -32.23 1.18
C ARG A 211 6.18 -31.34 1.27
N ARG A 212 7.38 -31.91 1.09
CA ARG A 212 8.63 -31.15 1.07
C ARG A 212 8.72 -30.25 -0.17
N TRP A 213 8.39 -30.78 -1.35
CA TRP A 213 8.36 -29.99 -2.58
C TRP A 213 7.33 -28.86 -2.53
N ASN A 214 6.13 -29.13 -2.01
CA ASN A 214 5.09 -28.11 -1.81
C ASN A 214 5.57 -27.02 -0.84
N LEU A 215 6.32 -27.39 0.20
CA LEU A 215 6.87 -26.44 1.16
C LEU A 215 8.01 -25.59 0.56
N LEU A 216 8.86 -26.20 -0.26
CA LEU A 216 9.86 -25.48 -1.05
C LEU A 216 9.22 -24.53 -2.07
N LEU A 217 8.18 -24.97 -2.77
CA LEU A 217 7.43 -24.13 -3.71
C LEU A 217 6.72 -22.99 -2.98
N ALA A 218 6.16 -23.24 -1.80
CA ALA A 218 5.56 -22.20 -0.96
C ALA A 218 6.61 -21.18 -0.48
N ALA A 219 7.80 -21.65 -0.07
CA ALA A 219 8.91 -20.78 0.29
C ALA A 219 9.39 -19.95 -0.90
N ALA A 220 9.54 -20.55 -2.08
CA ALA A 220 9.91 -19.84 -3.31
C ALA A 220 8.85 -18.79 -3.71
N ALA A 221 7.57 -19.13 -3.59
CA ALA A 221 6.46 -18.20 -3.83
C ALA A 221 6.49 -17.02 -2.84
N LEU A 222 6.77 -17.28 -1.55
CA LEU A 222 6.92 -16.25 -0.54
C LEU A 222 8.10 -15.32 -0.86
N VAL A 223 9.25 -15.87 -1.25
CA VAL A 223 10.44 -15.09 -1.65
C VAL A 223 10.11 -14.22 -2.86
N MET A 224 9.44 -14.74 -3.88
CA MET A 224 9.00 -13.94 -5.02
C MET A 224 8.05 -12.80 -4.62
N LEU A 225 7.13 -13.04 -3.68
CA LEU A 225 6.20 -12.04 -3.20
C LEU A 225 6.93 -10.92 -2.43
N VAL A 226 7.91 -11.27 -1.59
CA VAL A 226 8.76 -10.31 -0.89
C VAL A 226 9.60 -9.47 -1.87
N LEU A 227 10.20 -10.10 -2.89
CA LEU A 227 10.96 -9.39 -3.92
C LEU A 227 10.07 -8.43 -4.72
N ALA A 228 8.86 -8.86 -5.10
CA ALA A 228 7.89 -8.01 -5.78
C ALA A 228 7.46 -6.81 -4.91
N ALA A 229 7.26 -7.03 -3.60
CA ALA A 229 6.92 -5.97 -2.65
C ALA A 229 8.08 -4.97 -2.47
N MET A 230 9.33 -5.46 -2.39
CA MET A 230 10.52 -4.59 -2.35
C MET A 230 10.62 -3.75 -3.63
N GLN A 231 10.48 -4.37 -4.81
CA GLN A 231 10.52 -3.66 -6.09
C GLN A 231 9.44 -2.58 -6.19
N LEU A 232 8.24 -2.85 -5.67
CA LEU A 232 7.16 -1.86 -5.61
C LEU A 232 7.51 -0.69 -4.67
N LEU A 233 8.09 -0.96 -3.50
CA LEU A 233 8.51 0.07 -2.55
C LEU A 233 9.62 0.94 -3.12
N ASP A 234 10.61 0.35 -3.79
CA ASP A 234 11.71 1.09 -4.40
C ASP A 234 11.23 1.97 -5.56
N ASN A 235 10.30 1.47 -6.38
CA ASN A 235 9.65 2.29 -7.41
C ASN A 235 8.87 3.47 -6.81
N ARG A 236 8.18 3.26 -5.68
CA ARG A 236 7.46 4.34 -4.98
C ARG A 236 8.42 5.35 -4.35
N ARG A 237 9.53 4.90 -3.77
CA ARG A 237 10.58 5.78 -3.22
C ARG A 237 11.21 6.64 -4.32
N ALA A 238 11.60 6.02 -5.43
CA ALA A 238 12.14 6.73 -6.59
C ALA A 238 11.17 7.79 -7.13
N ALA A 239 9.87 7.48 -7.19
CA ALA A 239 8.86 8.45 -7.60
C ALA A 239 8.70 9.62 -6.61
N VAL A 240 8.80 9.35 -5.30
CA VAL A 240 8.75 10.40 -4.26
C VAL A 240 9.98 11.30 -4.33
N ASP A 241 11.17 10.73 -4.55
CA ASP A 241 12.41 11.50 -4.62
C ASP A 241 12.45 12.39 -5.88
N ALA A 242 11.96 11.89 -7.02
CA ALA A 242 11.77 12.71 -8.22
C ALA A 242 10.82 13.90 -7.97
N LEU A 243 9.69 13.66 -7.28
CA LEU A 243 8.74 14.72 -6.96
C LEU A 243 9.33 15.75 -5.98
N ARG A 244 10.15 15.31 -5.01
CA ARG A 244 10.87 16.22 -4.10
C ARG A 244 11.84 17.11 -4.87
N GLU A 245 12.58 16.54 -5.82
CA GLU A 245 13.53 17.31 -6.62
C GLU A 245 12.82 18.39 -7.44
N ASP A 246 11.67 18.08 -8.02
CA ASP A 246 10.84 19.04 -8.76
C ASP A 246 10.31 20.15 -7.83
N VAL A 247 9.81 19.79 -6.64
CA VAL A 247 9.35 20.77 -5.64
C VAL A 247 10.49 21.69 -5.20
N GLU A 248 11.69 21.15 -4.97
CA GLU A 248 12.87 21.95 -4.62
C GLU A 248 13.30 22.88 -5.77
N ARG A 249 13.19 22.43 -7.02
CA ARG A 249 13.45 23.26 -8.21
C ARG A 249 12.46 24.42 -8.28
N SER A 250 11.16 24.17 -8.13
CA SER A 250 10.14 25.21 -8.09
C SER A 250 10.30 26.17 -6.89
N ALA A 251 10.65 25.64 -5.71
CA ALA A 251 10.89 26.46 -4.51
C ALA A 251 12.10 27.39 -4.68
N ARG A 252 13.18 26.93 -5.34
CA ARG A 252 14.33 27.78 -5.67
C ARG A 252 13.92 28.93 -6.60
N SER A 253 13.18 28.65 -7.67
CA SER A 253 12.67 29.69 -8.57
C SER A 253 11.75 30.68 -7.86
N ALA A 254 10.87 30.20 -6.98
CA ALA A 254 9.97 31.06 -6.19
C ALA A 254 10.73 31.96 -5.21
N ARG A 255 11.80 31.45 -4.55
CA ARG A 255 12.66 32.28 -3.69
C ARG A 255 13.38 33.36 -4.46
N GLY A 256 13.84 33.07 -5.69
CA GLY A 256 14.43 34.07 -6.58
C GLY A 256 13.47 35.25 -6.82
N VAL A 257 12.26 34.95 -7.28
CA VAL A 257 11.20 35.94 -7.52
C VAL A 257 10.81 36.70 -6.25
N ALA A 258 10.72 36.02 -5.10
CA ALA A 258 10.42 36.66 -3.83
C ALA A 258 11.52 37.65 -3.42
N SER A 259 12.80 37.30 -3.64
CA SER A 259 13.92 38.17 -3.32
C SER A 259 13.97 39.42 -4.21
N GLU A 260 13.73 39.27 -5.51
CA GLU A 260 13.65 40.41 -6.44
C GLU A 260 12.48 41.35 -6.07
N ARG A 261 11.31 40.79 -5.75
CA ARG A 261 10.18 41.58 -5.26
C ARG A 261 10.51 42.32 -3.97
N SER A 262 11.23 41.70 -3.02
CA SER A 262 11.65 42.39 -1.79
C SER A 262 12.65 43.52 -2.06
N GLN A 263 13.55 43.35 -3.04
CA GLN A 263 14.51 44.40 -3.43
C GLN A 263 13.77 45.57 -4.07
N LEU A 264 12.82 45.31 -4.97
CA LEU A 264 11.97 46.35 -5.56
C LEU A 264 11.19 47.09 -4.47
N GLN A 265 10.59 46.37 -3.52
CA GLN A 265 9.88 47.00 -2.41
C GLN A 265 10.81 47.88 -1.56
N ALA A 266 12.01 47.39 -1.22
CA ALA A 266 12.99 48.16 -0.45
C ALA A 266 13.45 49.42 -1.18
N LEU A 267 13.59 49.38 -2.52
CA LEU A 267 13.91 50.55 -3.33
C LEU A 267 12.77 51.58 -3.33
N LEU A 268 11.52 51.11 -3.46
CA LEU A 268 10.33 51.97 -3.39
C LEU A 268 10.19 52.63 -2.02
N ASP A 269 10.34 51.85 -0.94
CA ASP A 269 10.28 52.35 0.44
C ASP A 269 11.41 53.36 0.71
N GLY A 270 12.62 53.09 0.19
CA GLY A 270 13.75 54.02 0.27
C GLY A 270 13.51 55.33 -0.47
N ALA A 271 12.91 55.29 -1.66
CA ALA A 271 12.56 56.49 -2.42
C ALA A 271 11.51 57.35 -1.68
N ALA A 272 10.46 56.71 -1.14
CA ALA A 272 9.43 57.38 -0.35
C ALA A 272 10.00 58.05 0.92
N PHE A 273 10.94 57.39 1.59
CA PHE A 273 11.64 57.96 2.74
C PHE A 273 12.45 59.20 2.38
N LEU A 274 13.21 59.15 1.28
CA LEU A 274 14.00 60.29 0.80
C LEU A 274 13.13 61.47 0.38
N GLU A 275 12.00 61.21 -0.28
CA GLU A 275 11.03 62.24 -0.64
C GLU A 275 10.43 62.91 0.60
N THR A 276 10.09 62.13 1.62
CA THR A 276 9.62 62.65 2.91
C THR A 276 10.68 63.52 3.59
N GLN A 277 11.95 63.09 3.61
CA GLN A 277 13.06 63.88 4.17
C GLN A 277 13.32 65.18 3.38
N ARG A 278 13.21 65.14 2.04
CA ARG A 278 13.37 66.32 1.19
C ARG A 278 12.29 67.35 1.51
N ASN A 279 11.04 66.90 1.63
CA ASN A 279 9.90 67.77 1.92
C ASN A 279 10.00 68.41 3.32
N GLN A 280 10.64 67.76 4.29
CA GLN A 280 10.89 68.34 5.61
C GLN A 280 11.98 69.44 5.62
N ARG A 281 12.95 69.40 4.70
CA ARG A 281 14.05 70.39 4.64
C ARG A 281 13.76 71.62 3.78
N ALA A 282 12.73 71.61 2.93
CA ALA A 282 12.41 72.71 2.03
C ALA A 282 11.83 73.97 2.72
N SER A 283 11.56 73.93 4.03
CA SER A 283 11.02 75.07 4.79
C SER A 283 12.02 76.20 5.02
N THR A 284 13.33 75.94 5.02
CA THR A 284 14.34 76.96 5.34
C THR A 284 14.30 78.14 4.37
N VAL A 285 14.22 77.89 3.06
CA VAL A 285 14.22 78.95 2.03
C VAL A 285 12.98 79.84 2.15
N GLU A 286 11.83 79.25 2.49
CA GLU A 286 10.58 79.99 2.65
C GLU A 286 10.57 80.82 3.94
N VAL A 287 11.14 80.28 5.02
CA VAL A 287 11.37 81.03 6.27
C VAL A 287 12.30 82.22 6.04
N TRP A 288 13.39 82.05 5.28
CA TRP A 288 14.29 83.16 4.91
C TRP A 288 13.55 84.25 4.12
N ASN A 289 12.76 83.86 3.11
CA ASN A 289 12.04 84.80 2.26
C ASN A 289 10.99 85.61 3.04
N GLU A 290 10.22 84.98 3.92
CA GLU A 290 9.25 85.69 4.77
C GLU A 290 9.94 86.59 5.80
N LEU A 291 11.06 86.15 6.37
CA LEU A 291 11.82 86.96 7.32
C LEU A 291 12.35 88.24 6.66
N THR A 292 12.92 88.14 5.45
CA THR A 292 13.43 89.30 4.71
C THR A 292 12.32 90.29 4.32
N ARG A 293 11.10 89.81 4.04
CA ARG A 293 9.96 90.67 3.68
C ARG A 293 9.41 91.48 4.86
N ARG A 294 9.54 90.96 6.09
CA ARG A 294 8.87 91.54 7.27
C ARG A 294 9.82 92.26 8.23
N LEU A 295 11.13 92.12 8.06
CA LEU A 295 12.12 92.89 8.84
C LEU A 295 12.08 94.37 8.43
N PRO A 296 11.88 95.31 9.37
CA PRO A 296 11.96 96.74 9.09
C PRO A 296 13.37 97.14 8.66
N ASP A 297 13.48 98.15 7.78
CA ASP A 297 14.76 98.65 7.22
C ASP A 297 15.78 99.12 8.30
N GLY A 298 15.32 99.37 9.54
CA GLY A 298 16.15 99.72 10.71
C GLY A 298 16.66 98.53 11.54
N THR A 299 16.44 97.28 11.10
CA THR A 299 16.81 96.06 11.84
C THR A 299 17.94 95.31 11.16
N TYR A 300 19.04 95.10 11.90
CA TYR A 300 20.18 94.31 11.44
C TYR A 300 20.28 93.00 12.22
N LEU A 301 20.40 91.89 11.51
CA LEU A 301 20.60 90.57 12.11
C LEU A 301 22.09 90.23 12.14
N GLU A 302 22.59 89.85 13.31
CA GLU A 302 23.96 89.34 13.46
C GLU A 302 24.00 87.82 13.36
N LYS A 303 22.98 87.15 13.88
CA LYS A 303 22.90 85.69 13.89
C LYS A 303 21.48 85.22 13.72
N LEU A 304 21.28 84.33 12.77
CA LEU A 304 20.07 83.54 12.59
C LEU A 304 20.45 82.07 12.72
N ALA A 305 19.80 81.37 13.65
CA ALA A 305 19.96 79.93 13.84
C ALA A 305 18.59 79.25 13.76
N ILE A 306 18.52 78.16 13.00
CA ILE A 306 17.33 77.32 12.90
C ILE A 306 17.72 75.92 13.39
N GLU A 307 17.15 75.51 14.52
CA GLU A 307 17.44 74.21 15.14
C GLU A 307 16.12 73.52 15.49
N ASN A 308 15.86 72.33 14.93
CA ASN A 308 14.74 71.45 15.31
C ASN A 308 13.38 72.16 15.45
N ASN A 309 12.96 72.92 14.44
CA ASN A 309 11.73 73.73 14.45
C ASN A 309 11.73 74.93 15.42
N SER A 310 12.88 75.34 15.96
CA SER A 310 13.04 76.61 16.67
C SER A 310 13.91 77.57 15.85
N LEU A 311 13.47 78.82 15.75
CA LEU A 311 14.17 79.91 15.10
C LEU A 311 14.69 80.85 16.19
N GLN A 312 16.00 81.08 16.22
CA GLN A 312 16.64 82.06 17.09
C GLN A 312 17.23 83.19 16.25
N LEU A 313 16.83 84.41 16.57
CA LEU A 313 17.22 85.63 15.89
C LEU A 313 17.95 86.54 16.90
N ILE A 314 19.15 86.96 16.55
CA ILE A 314 19.96 87.89 17.35
C ILE A 314 20.36 89.05 16.44
N GLY A 315 20.08 90.27 16.88
CA GLY A 315 20.35 91.46 16.08
C GLY A 315 20.23 92.75 16.87
N LEU A 316 20.37 93.87 16.16
CA LEU A 316 20.11 95.21 16.67
C LEU A 316 18.93 95.80 15.91
N SER A 317 18.00 96.42 16.62
CA SER A 317 16.86 97.12 16.01
C SER A 317 16.62 98.46 16.69
N SER A 318 16.22 99.46 15.92
CA SER A 318 15.70 100.73 16.47
C SER A 318 14.32 100.58 17.12
N GLU A 319 13.60 99.48 16.85
CA GLU A 319 12.22 99.25 17.30
C GLU A 319 12.02 97.82 17.81
N ALA A 320 12.92 97.34 18.67
CA ALA A 320 12.95 95.95 19.16
C ALA A 320 11.62 95.46 19.79
N SER A 321 10.86 96.36 20.41
CA SER A 321 9.56 96.04 21.03
C SER A 321 8.42 95.85 20.03
N GLN A 322 8.54 96.40 18.81
CA GLN A 322 7.52 96.28 17.75
C GLN A 322 7.73 95.03 16.88
N LEU A 323 8.91 94.41 16.94
CA LEU A 323 9.21 93.18 16.20
C LEU A 323 8.38 91.97 16.67
N VAL A 324 8.04 91.90 17.96
CA VAL A 324 7.25 90.77 18.51
C VAL A 324 5.85 90.69 17.87
N PRO A 325 5.01 91.75 17.87
CA PRO A 325 3.70 91.69 17.22
C PRO A 325 3.77 91.53 15.69
N LEU A 326 4.75 92.14 15.02
CA LEU A 326 4.93 92.00 13.56
C LEU A 326 5.27 90.57 13.15
N LEU A 327 6.03 89.86 13.98
CA LEU A 327 6.37 88.47 13.75
C LEU A 327 5.22 87.55 14.21
N GLN A 328 4.51 87.83 15.31
CA GLN A 328 3.38 86.99 15.75
C GLN A 328 2.21 86.93 14.75
N ASP A 329 2.07 87.91 13.87
CA ASP A 329 1.02 87.94 12.83
C ASP A 329 1.30 87.02 11.63
N ALA A 330 2.46 86.35 11.59
CA ALA A 330 2.79 85.41 10.53
C ALA A 330 2.23 84.00 10.82
N PRO A 331 1.54 83.34 9.87
CA PRO A 331 0.99 82.00 10.06
C PRO A 331 2.06 80.89 10.17
N GLN A 332 3.33 81.23 9.92
CA GLN A 332 4.45 80.29 9.95
C GLN A 332 5.14 80.20 11.33
N TRP A 333 4.87 81.14 12.24
CA TRP A 333 5.54 81.27 13.53
C TRP A 333 4.54 81.13 14.69
N ARG A 334 4.92 80.39 15.73
CA ARG A 334 4.14 80.21 16.94
C ARG A 334 5.02 80.52 18.15
N LYS A 335 4.44 81.13 19.19
CA LYS A 335 5.14 81.50 20.43
C LYS A 335 6.43 82.31 20.20
N VAL A 336 6.32 83.45 19.52
CA VAL A 336 7.43 84.40 19.41
C VAL A 336 7.65 85.04 20.78
N ASN A 337 8.80 84.76 21.39
CA ASN A 337 9.19 85.26 22.71
C ASN A 337 10.51 86.04 22.60
N LEU A 338 10.60 87.16 23.34
CA LEU A 338 11.79 87.97 23.47
C LEU A 338 12.52 87.57 24.76
N THR A 339 13.69 86.96 24.62
CA THR A 339 14.39 86.25 25.72
C THR A 339 15.61 87.02 26.22
N GLY A 340 16.05 88.05 25.50
CA GLY A 340 17.24 88.86 25.83
C GLY A 340 16.89 90.25 26.38
N VAL A 341 17.66 90.70 27.37
CA VAL A 341 17.55 92.02 28.02
C VAL A 341 17.94 93.12 27.02
N LEU A 342 17.10 94.15 26.87
CA LEU A 342 17.39 95.36 26.09
C LEU A 342 18.58 96.08 26.74
N GLN A 343 19.79 95.83 26.27
CA GLN A 343 20.96 96.59 26.69
C GLN A 343 21.16 97.69 25.64
N ALA A 344 20.79 98.92 26.00
CA ALA A 344 21.04 100.11 25.19
C ALA A 344 22.55 100.29 25.11
N ASP A 345 23.12 100.06 23.93
CA ASP A 345 24.57 100.20 23.75
C ASP A 345 24.92 101.69 23.75
N GLY A 346 25.79 102.09 24.67
CA GLY A 346 26.13 103.49 25.00
C GLY A 346 27.00 104.18 23.94
N ALA A 347 26.74 103.96 22.65
CA ALA A 347 27.51 104.51 21.55
C ALA A 347 26.58 105.10 20.47
N ALA A 348 26.19 106.36 20.62
CA ALA A 348 25.73 107.32 19.60
C ALA A 348 24.69 106.90 18.52
N SER A 349 24.10 105.71 18.58
CA SER A 349 23.09 105.21 17.66
C SER A 349 22.09 104.40 18.49
N GLY A 350 20.92 104.99 18.81
CA GLY A 350 19.92 104.39 19.69
C GLY A 350 19.26 103.13 19.12
N ARG A 351 20.00 102.02 19.10
CA ARG A 351 19.56 100.70 18.65
C ARG A 351 19.75 99.71 19.79
N ASP A 352 18.73 98.91 20.05
CA ASP A 352 18.74 97.92 21.12
C ASP A 352 19.08 96.54 20.58
N ARG A 353 19.93 95.82 21.32
CA ARG A 353 20.22 94.40 21.02
C ARG A 353 19.04 93.55 21.45
N PHE A 354 18.50 92.74 20.54
CA PHE A 354 17.41 91.81 20.81
C PHE A 354 17.83 90.36 20.58
N THR A 355 17.30 89.47 21.41
CA THR A 355 17.34 88.02 21.21
C THR A 355 15.90 87.52 21.21
N LEU A 356 15.48 86.98 20.07
CA LEU A 356 14.12 86.52 19.84
C LEU A 356 14.14 85.03 19.47
N THR A 357 13.21 84.28 20.06
CA THR A 357 13.02 82.86 19.79
C THR A 357 11.59 82.60 19.36
N ALA A 358 11.40 81.84 18.29
CA ALA A 358 10.09 81.46 17.76
C ALA A 358 10.04 79.96 17.44
N GLU A 359 8.89 79.32 17.64
CA GLU A 359 8.64 77.94 17.17
C GLU A 359 8.09 78.00 15.73
N LEU A 360 8.72 77.28 14.81
CA LEU A 360 8.30 77.14 13.42
C LEU A 360 7.15 76.13 13.34
N GLN A 361 6.08 76.47 12.64
CA GLN A 361 4.99 75.53 12.36
C GLN A 361 5.24 74.82 11.02
N PRO A 362 5.17 73.48 10.93
CA PRO A 362 5.19 72.82 9.64
C PRO A 362 3.94 73.25 8.86
N LEU A 363 4.13 73.80 7.65
CA LEU A 363 2.99 74.11 6.79
C LEU A 363 2.23 72.81 6.48
N PRO A 364 0.89 72.86 6.35
CA PRO A 364 0.15 71.77 5.75
C PRO A 364 0.72 71.58 4.34
N SER A 365 1.36 70.43 4.12
CA SER A 365 1.80 70.00 2.80
C SER A 365 0.62 70.14 1.85
N ALA A 366 0.84 70.79 0.70
CA ALA A 366 -0.12 70.75 -0.39
C ALA A 366 -0.50 69.29 -0.60
N ALA A 367 -1.77 68.96 -0.36
CA ALA A 367 -2.26 67.61 -0.45
C ALA A 367 -1.82 67.00 -1.79
N PRO A 368 -1.28 65.77 -1.81
CA PRO A 368 -1.02 65.10 -3.07
C PRO A 368 -2.34 65.03 -3.83
N ALA A 369 -2.34 65.54 -5.06
CA ALA A 369 -3.45 65.37 -5.99
C ALA A 369 -3.83 63.88 -6.02
N PRO A 370 -5.12 63.51 -5.94
CA PRO A 370 -5.52 62.11 -5.89
C PRO A 370 -5.03 61.42 -7.16
N ALA A 371 -4.14 60.44 -6.98
CA ALA A 371 -3.77 59.52 -8.02
C ALA A 371 -5.04 58.88 -8.57
N ALA A 372 -5.28 59.13 -9.86
CA ALA A 372 -6.40 58.58 -10.59
C ALA A 372 -6.44 57.06 -10.41
N ALA A 373 -7.63 56.61 -10.01
CA ALA A 373 -8.20 55.29 -10.12
C ALA A 373 -7.29 54.23 -10.77
N ALA A 374 -6.93 53.24 -9.97
CA ALA A 374 -6.63 51.90 -10.44
C ALA A 374 -7.76 51.43 -11.36
N THR A 375 -7.49 51.40 -12.66
CA THR A 375 -8.28 50.61 -13.60
C THR A 375 -7.99 49.14 -13.31
N GLU A 376 -9.03 48.50 -12.77
CA GLU A 376 -9.25 47.07 -12.73
C GLU A 376 -8.73 46.42 -14.02
N THR A 377 -7.64 45.67 -13.92
CA THR A 377 -7.27 44.66 -14.91
C THR A 377 -8.04 43.38 -14.54
N THR A 378 -9.35 43.41 -14.77
CA THR A 378 -10.15 42.21 -14.95
C THR A 378 -10.08 41.86 -16.43
N GLU A 379 -8.96 41.31 -16.89
CA GLU A 379 -8.85 40.74 -18.24
C GLU A 379 -7.79 39.63 -18.29
N ALA A 380 -8.06 38.55 -17.55
CA ALA A 380 -7.39 37.24 -17.73
C ALA A 380 -8.30 36.10 -17.26
N ALA A 381 -9.57 36.10 -17.69
CA ALA A 381 -10.50 35.02 -17.43
C ALA A 381 -11.53 34.85 -18.56
N HIS A 382 -11.15 35.02 -19.84
CA HIS A 382 -11.96 34.52 -20.95
C HIS A 382 -11.18 34.41 -22.27
N ALA A 383 -10.24 33.47 -22.35
CA ALA A 383 -9.68 33.03 -23.63
C ALA A 383 -9.04 31.64 -23.51
N ASP A 384 -9.82 30.60 -23.18
CA ASP A 384 -9.53 29.27 -23.74
C ASP A 384 -10.78 28.38 -23.70
N ALA A 385 -11.73 28.69 -24.58
CA ALA A 385 -12.84 27.82 -24.90
C ALA A 385 -13.28 28.07 -26.35
N LYS A 386 -12.51 27.56 -27.33
CA LYS A 386 -13.05 26.89 -28.53
C LYS A 386 -11.99 26.43 -29.53
N ARG A 387 -12.21 25.19 -29.99
CA ARG A 387 -11.86 24.58 -31.30
C ARG A 387 -10.52 23.87 -31.42
N THR A 388 -10.55 22.60 -31.04
CA THR A 388 -10.09 21.50 -31.92
C THR A 388 -11.22 21.13 -32.89
N PRO A 389 -11.00 21.10 -34.21
CA PRO A 389 -11.53 20.05 -35.07
C PRO A 389 -10.66 18.78 -34.99
#